data_AF-A0A7C7R575-F1
#
_entry.id   AF-A0A7C7R575-F1
#
_cell.length_a   1.000
_cell.length_b   1.000
_cell.length_c   1.000
_cell.angle_alpha   90.00
_cell.angle_beta   90.00
_cell.angle_gamma   90.00
#
_symmetry.space_group_name_H-M   'P 1'
#
loop_
_entity.id
_entity.type
_entity.pdbx_description
1 polymer ?
#
loop_
_entity_poly.entity_id
_entity_poly.type
_entity_poly.pdbx_seq_one_letter_code
_entity_poly.pdbx_strand_id
1 'polypeptide(L)'
;MSKKVLALLGVLVVLSMLLAACQPKEVVVTKEVIVTQEVEKVVTQEVVVTKEVPVEKTAGKCAPTTFEELGDSPIKIGVPVPMSAPGSVGGGRAMITAVQIAANQVNAKGGIMGKYKVKPVFYDTSGLPERGTAAMEYLITSECVVGVAGEYHSSAGVAEKEVAHKYHVPAIFAETWNDKITGVQYPEVFRIAPASSMVAKGDAQFFKDMGVSWVAIVTENTDYGIPASESTQKKLADLGIQSDIYKADQGTQDFSTLVTRVQQDLSQHDGKKAVLVLITGETSYNFEQQAVEGGLAPAEDLIFVANQVAANAKDFWQNVPDGNYMVFRWVGGGSPFAMARRAEAQDFIQAYKDAWKDPQHFPERYAFEAYDAFMLLVKAIEEAGSLDADAIIAALEAHNSPENGVALAQGVYYFPYGTQNPVPSDQPEWMWHQWPDPKVFFLQYWKSGQPLEEACAIWPADQQTCGTDYVVPGTEPNLNK
;
A
#
# COMPACT_ATOMS: atom_id res chain seq x y z
N MET A 1 -50.94 43.01 33.73
CA MET A 1 -50.38 44.10 32.89
C MET A 1 -50.91 43.90 31.48
N SER A 2 -52.05 44.50 31.11
CA SER A 2 -52.26 45.93 30.78
C SER A 2 -51.41 46.40 29.59
N LYS A 3 -52.10 46.64 28.47
CA LYS A 3 -51.84 47.66 27.45
C LYS A 3 -50.36 47.99 27.20
N LYS A 4 -49.63 46.98 26.72
CA LYS A 4 -48.65 47.20 25.65
C LYS A 4 -49.42 47.67 24.41
N VAL A 5 -48.69 48.31 23.50
CA VAL A 5 -49.06 48.67 22.12
C VAL A 5 -49.88 49.97 22.00
N LEU A 6 -49.51 50.82 21.04
CA LEU A 6 -50.12 52.12 20.67
C LEU A 6 -49.76 53.34 21.53
N ALA A 7 -48.48 53.64 21.66
CA ALA A 7 -48.02 55.03 21.59
C ALA A 7 -46.61 54.99 21.01
N LEU A 8 -46.51 54.69 19.72
CA LEU A 8 -46.50 55.72 18.67
C LEU A 8 -45.17 56.47 18.72
N LEU A 9 -44.37 56.31 17.68
CA LEU A 9 -44.45 57.20 16.51
C LEU A 9 -44.18 58.65 16.95
N GLY A 10 -43.00 59.14 16.59
CA GLY A 10 -42.45 60.41 17.04
C GLY A 10 -41.51 60.11 18.20
N VAL A 11 -40.21 59.92 17.98
CA VAL A 11 -39.26 61.03 18.22
C VAL A 11 -37.91 60.77 17.52
N LEU A 12 -37.77 59.74 16.68
CA LEU A 12 -36.61 59.59 15.79
C LEU A 12 -36.95 59.79 14.30
N VAL A 13 -38.06 60.48 14.07
CA VAL A 13 -38.26 61.36 12.92
C VAL A 13 -38.14 62.78 13.48
N VAL A 14 -37.40 63.65 12.79
CA VAL A 14 -37.00 65.01 13.17
C VAL A 14 -35.64 65.10 13.90
N LEU A 15 -34.62 64.46 13.33
CA LEU A 15 -33.38 65.19 13.03
C LEU A 15 -33.19 65.12 11.51
N SER A 16 -33.97 65.95 10.82
CA SER A 16 -33.46 66.99 9.92
C SER A 16 -32.74 66.39 8.70
N MET A 17 -33.46 66.14 7.59
CA MET A 17 -33.72 67.19 6.59
C MET A 17 -32.50 68.09 6.40
N LEU A 18 -31.65 67.75 5.42
CA LEU A 18 -31.00 68.65 4.45
C LEU A 18 -29.87 67.85 3.76
N LEU A 19 -29.80 67.98 2.43
CA LEU A 19 -29.05 67.20 1.42
C LEU A 19 -29.97 66.15 0.74
N ALA A 20 -30.81 66.41 -0.29
CA ALA A 20 -30.65 67.25 -1.49
C ALA A 20 -29.25 67.09 -2.11
N ALA A 21 -29.03 66.66 -3.35
CA ALA A 21 -29.85 66.28 -4.48
C ALA A 21 -28.83 65.69 -5.47
N CYS A 22 -29.09 64.50 -6.03
CA CYS A 22 -28.60 64.01 -7.34
C CYS A 22 -28.75 62.50 -7.42
N GLN A 23 -29.92 62.02 -7.83
CA GLN A 23 -30.03 60.71 -8.49
C GLN A 23 -30.89 60.88 -9.75
N PRO A 24 -30.39 60.52 -10.96
CA PRO A 24 -31.19 60.55 -12.17
C PRO A 24 -32.28 59.47 -12.14
N LYS A 25 -33.46 59.83 -12.66
CA LYS A 25 -34.70 59.04 -12.73
C LYS A 25 -34.51 57.71 -13.47
N GLU A 26 -35.03 56.64 -12.88
CA GLU A 26 -35.29 55.36 -13.56
C GLU A 26 -36.27 55.56 -14.73
N VAL A 27 -35.87 55.09 -15.90
CA VAL A 27 -36.76 54.91 -17.05
C VAL A 27 -37.05 53.42 -17.15
N VAL A 28 -38.26 53.03 -16.76
CA VAL A 28 -38.78 51.67 -16.95
C VAL A 28 -39.25 51.53 -18.39
N VAL A 29 -38.59 50.67 -19.17
CA VAL A 29 -39.08 50.21 -20.47
C VAL A 29 -39.47 48.75 -20.32
N THR A 30 -40.77 48.50 -20.21
CA THR A 30 -41.34 47.15 -20.26
C THR A 30 -41.52 46.76 -21.72
N LYS A 31 -40.91 45.65 -22.16
CA LYS A 31 -41.13 45.08 -23.50
C LYS A 31 -41.63 43.65 -23.33
N GLU A 32 -42.78 43.32 -23.91
CA GLU A 32 -43.30 41.96 -23.94
C GLU A 32 -42.54 41.09 -24.96
N VAL A 33 -41.94 40.02 -24.43
CA VAL A 33 -42.03 38.59 -24.82
C VAL A 33 -41.84 38.20 -26.30
N ILE A 34 -40.99 37.18 -26.52
CA ILE A 34 -41.33 35.86 -27.11
C ILE A 34 -40.20 34.90 -26.72
N VAL A 35 -40.54 33.84 -25.98
CA VAL A 35 -39.66 32.69 -25.72
C VAL A 35 -39.78 31.75 -26.92
N THR A 36 -38.68 31.58 -27.65
CA THR A 36 -38.52 30.48 -28.59
C THR A 36 -37.32 29.70 -28.13
N GLN A 37 -37.56 28.46 -27.69
CA GLN A 37 -36.51 27.53 -27.27
C GLN A 37 -35.95 26.88 -28.53
N GLU A 38 -34.73 27.25 -28.91
CA GLU A 38 -33.91 26.46 -29.83
C GLU A 38 -32.87 25.71 -29.01
N VAL A 39 -32.93 24.38 -29.09
CA VAL A 39 -31.92 23.47 -28.52
C VAL A 39 -30.71 23.53 -29.44
N GLU A 40 -29.70 24.32 -29.08
CA GLU A 40 -28.37 24.24 -29.69
C GLU A 40 -27.40 23.50 -28.76
N LYS A 41 -26.70 22.54 -29.36
CA LYS A 41 -25.68 21.66 -28.76
C LYS A 41 -24.84 22.37 -27.70
N VAL A 42 -24.75 21.76 -26.52
CA VAL A 42 -23.62 22.00 -25.62
C VAL A 42 -22.37 21.52 -26.36
N VAL A 43 -21.65 22.45 -26.98
CA VAL A 43 -20.25 22.25 -27.34
C VAL A 43 -19.50 22.40 -26.04
N THR A 44 -19.18 21.27 -25.41
CA THR A 44 -18.22 21.25 -24.30
C THR A 44 -16.87 21.62 -24.90
N GLN A 45 -16.53 22.91 -24.82
CA GLN A 45 -15.17 23.34 -25.10
C GLN A 45 -14.36 22.92 -23.87
N GLU A 46 -13.59 21.84 -23.99
CA GLU A 46 -12.54 21.52 -23.02
C GLU A 46 -11.56 22.68 -23.01
N VAL A 47 -11.73 23.59 -22.06
CA VAL A 47 -10.68 24.52 -21.68
C VAL A 47 -9.76 23.72 -20.78
N VAL A 48 -8.70 23.17 -21.37
CA VAL A 48 -7.54 22.70 -20.60
C VAL A 48 -6.97 23.95 -19.92
N VAL A 49 -7.39 24.18 -18.67
CA VAL A 49 -6.74 25.15 -17.81
C VAL A 49 -5.47 24.48 -17.32
N THR A 50 -4.38 24.66 -18.05
CA THR A 50 -3.03 24.43 -17.53
C THR A 50 -2.82 25.46 -16.44
N LYS A 51 -3.20 25.12 -15.21
CA LYS A 51 -2.79 25.88 -14.05
C LYS A 51 -1.36 25.45 -13.79
N GLU A 52 -0.40 26.23 -14.27
CA GLU A 52 0.94 26.22 -13.71
C GLU A 52 0.78 26.61 -12.24
N VAL A 53 0.71 25.61 -11.37
CA VAL A 53 0.89 25.81 -9.94
C VAL A 53 2.39 26.06 -9.80
N PRO A 54 2.83 27.27 -9.42
CA PRO A 54 4.22 27.47 -9.09
C PRO A 54 4.48 26.56 -7.89
N VAL A 55 5.20 25.46 -8.10
CA VAL A 55 5.81 24.73 -6.99
C VAL A 55 6.89 25.68 -6.49
N GLU A 56 6.54 26.49 -5.50
CA GLU A 56 7.50 27.26 -4.75
C GLU A 56 8.45 26.24 -4.14
N LYS A 57 9.66 26.07 -4.73
CA LYS A 57 10.71 25.18 -4.21
C LYS A 57 10.95 25.57 -2.76
N THR A 58 10.31 24.85 -1.84
CA THR A 58 10.34 25.18 -0.41
C THR A 58 11.78 24.99 0.06
N ALA A 59 12.37 26.08 0.54
CA ALA A 59 13.69 26.08 1.17
C ALA A 59 13.78 24.93 2.20
N GLY A 60 14.67 23.96 1.97
CA GLY A 60 14.84 22.82 2.88
C GLY A 60 15.56 21.59 2.33
N LYS A 61 15.70 21.42 1.01
CA LYS A 61 16.44 20.27 0.45
C LYS A 61 17.95 20.54 0.53
N CYS A 62 18.61 19.94 1.51
CA CYS A 62 20.08 19.94 1.62
C CYS A 62 20.74 18.85 0.74
N ALA A 63 19.94 18.01 0.06
CA ALA A 63 20.44 16.99 -0.85
C ALA A 63 21.11 17.63 -2.09
N PRO A 64 22.24 17.09 -2.55
CA PRO A 64 22.86 17.55 -3.79
C PRO A 64 21.95 17.24 -4.98
N THR A 65 21.95 18.13 -5.97
CA THR A 65 21.16 18.00 -7.21
C THR A 65 22.01 17.51 -8.39
N THR A 66 23.33 17.66 -8.30
CA THR A 66 24.26 17.13 -9.31
C THR A 66 25.36 16.27 -8.69
N PHE A 67 25.98 15.44 -9.52
CA PHE A 67 27.11 14.61 -9.13
C PHE A 67 28.39 15.42 -8.82
N GLU A 68 28.51 16.63 -9.36
CA GLU A 68 29.58 17.57 -9.01
C GLU A 68 29.38 18.14 -7.60
N GLU A 69 28.15 18.52 -7.24
CA GLU A 69 27.81 19.01 -5.90
C GLU A 69 28.05 17.93 -4.82
N LEU A 70 27.76 16.67 -5.15
CA LEU A 70 27.98 15.53 -4.26
C LEU A 70 29.47 15.28 -3.94
N GLY A 71 30.36 15.55 -4.91
CA GLY A 71 31.80 15.26 -4.79
C GLY A 71 32.09 13.77 -4.62
N ASP A 72 32.91 13.41 -3.63
CA ASP A 72 33.24 12.00 -3.31
C ASP A 72 32.31 11.39 -2.24
N SER A 73 31.27 12.12 -1.82
CA SER A 73 30.31 11.64 -0.83
C SER A 73 29.42 10.54 -1.42
N PRO A 74 28.95 9.57 -0.61
CA PRO A 74 27.99 8.60 -1.09
C PRO A 74 26.61 9.24 -1.31
N ILE A 75 25.89 8.76 -2.32
CA ILE A 75 24.49 9.07 -2.57
C ILE A 75 23.66 8.45 -1.44
N LYS A 76 23.02 9.29 -0.63
CA LYS A 76 22.18 8.83 0.47
C LYS A 76 20.76 8.59 -0.02
N ILE A 77 20.21 7.42 0.29
CA ILE A 77 18.82 7.05 0.02
C ILE A 77 18.15 6.75 1.36
N GLY A 78 17.03 7.41 1.62
CA GLY A 78 16.28 7.22 2.86
C GLY A 78 15.45 5.94 2.85
N VAL A 79 15.37 5.28 4.00
CA VAL A 79 14.65 4.00 4.17
C VAL A 79 13.88 4.04 5.49
N PRO A 80 12.68 4.66 5.51
CA PRO A 80 11.76 4.50 6.63
C PRO A 80 11.34 3.03 6.74
N VAL A 81 11.35 2.49 7.96
CA VAL A 81 11.08 1.08 8.23
C VAL A 81 10.72 0.88 9.70
N PRO A 82 9.77 -0.01 10.06
CA PRO A 82 9.46 -0.29 11.46
C PRO A 82 10.57 -1.12 12.14
N MET A 83 11.28 -0.54 13.11
CA MET A 83 12.32 -1.25 13.88
C MET A 83 11.90 -1.53 15.33
N SER A 84 10.79 -0.95 15.78
CA SER A 84 10.27 -1.13 17.13
C SER A 84 8.75 -1.30 17.15
N ALA A 85 8.27 -1.87 18.25
CA ALA A 85 6.84 -2.01 18.51
C ALA A 85 6.14 -0.64 18.56
N PRO A 86 4.85 -0.56 18.17
CA PRO A 86 3.95 -1.67 17.83
C PRO A 86 4.07 -2.17 16.38
N GLY A 87 4.88 -1.52 15.54
CA GLY A 87 5.11 -1.92 14.16
C GLY A 87 5.79 -3.29 14.03
N SER A 88 5.77 -3.82 12.81
CA SER A 88 6.34 -5.13 12.53
C SER A 88 7.86 -5.13 12.54
N VAL A 89 8.47 -5.58 13.63
CA VAL A 89 9.93 -5.61 13.82
C VAL A 89 10.56 -6.68 12.94
N GLY A 90 9.93 -7.85 12.83
CA GLY A 90 10.33 -8.91 11.92
C GLY A 90 10.34 -8.46 10.45
N GLY A 91 9.24 -7.82 10.02
CA GLY A 91 9.14 -7.22 8.68
C GLY A 91 10.21 -6.17 8.43
N GLY A 92 10.43 -5.26 9.38
CA GLY A 92 11.45 -4.23 9.22
C GLY A 92 12.87 -4.77 9.19
N ARG A 93 13.20 -5.78 9.99
CA ARG A 93 14.50 -6.46 9.93
C ARG A 93 14.73 -7.10 8.56
N ALA A 94 13.71 -7.71 7.98
CA ALA A 94 13.79 -8.29 6.65
C ALA A 94 14.03 -7.23 5.56
N MET A 95 13.30 -6.11 5.61
CA MET A 95 13.50 -4.98 4.69
C MET A 95 14.90 -4.36 4.83
N ILE A 96 15.40 -4.17 6.07
CA ILE A 96 16.76 -3.65 6.33
C ILE A 96 17.81 -4.56 5.72
N THR A 97 17.73 -5.87 5.97
CA THR A 97 18.66 -6.86 5.38
C THR A 97 18.61 -6.79 3.86
N ALA A 98 17.41 -6.73 3.27
CA ALA A 98 17.24 -6.69 1.83
C ALA A 98 17.84 -5.43 1.18
N VAL A 99 17.58 -4.26 1.74
CA VAL A 99 18.16 -2.99 1.26
C VAL A 99 19.68 -2.95 1.44
N GLN A 100 20.19 -3.50 2.56
CA GLN A 100 21.63 -3.58 2.77
C GLN A 100 22.31 -4.48 1.72
N ILE A 101 21.67 -5.59 1.34
CA ILE A 101 22.14 -6.45 0.24
C ILE A 101 22.14 -5.68 -1.09
N ALA A 102 21.05 -4.98 -1.42
CA ALA A 102 20.95 -4.15 -2.63
C ALA A 102 22.10 -3.13 -2.71
N ALA A 103 22.27 -2.34 -1.65
CA ALA A 103 23.34 -1.34 -1.56
C ALA A 103 24.74 -1.95 -1.71
N ASN A 104 24.98 -3.11 -1.07
CA ASN A 104 26.26 -3.81 -1.17
C ASN A 104 26.52 -4.29 -2.60
N GLN A 105 25.52 -4.84 -3.28
CA GLN A 105 25.65 -5.30 -4.66
C GLN A 105 25.91 -4.15 -5.63
N VAL A 106 25.21 -3.03 -5.48
CA VAL A 106 25.46 -1.79 -6.27
C VAL A 106 26.89 -1.30 -6.04
N ASN A 107 27.31 -1.19 -4.79
CA ASN A 107 28.63 -0.68 -4.44
C ASN A 107 29.78 -1.61 -4.88
N ALA A 108 29.58 -2.93 -4.83
CA ALA A 108 30.54 -3.93 -5.29
C ALA A 108 30.72 -3.88 -6.83
N LYS A 109 29.69 -3.48 -7.57
CA LYS A 109 29.74 -3.26 -9.03
C LYS A 109 30.35 -1.90 -9.44
N GLY A 110 30.86 -1.13 -8.48
CA GLY A 110 31.47 0.18 -8.73
C GLY A 110 30.65 1.35 -8.20
N GLY A 111 29.37 1.16 -7.90
CA GLY A 111 28.44 2.25 -7.60
C GLY A 111 27.81 2.82 -8.88
N ILE A 112 26.99 3.86 -8.73
CA ILE A 112 26.34 4.56 -9.85
C ILE A 112 27.43 5.23 -10.71
N MET A 113 27.33 5.04 -12.04
CA MET A 113 28.32 5.49 -13.03
C MET A 113 29.75 5.00 -12.74
N GLY A 114 29.89 3.84 -12.06
CA GLY A 114 31.16 3.25 -11.70
C GLY A 114 32.00 4.03 -10.67
N LYS A 115 31.42 5.07 -10.05
CA LYS A 115 32.13 5.98 -9.14
C LYS A 115 31.37 6.21 -7.83
N TYR A 116 30.09 6.55 -7.92
CA TYR A 116 29.34 7.07 -6.78
C TYR A 116 28.72 5.95 -5.96
N LYS A 117 29.19 5.77 -4.72
CA LYS A 117 28.63 4.76 -3.82
C LYS A 117 27.25 5.18 -3.33
N VAL A 118 26.39 4.19 -3.09
CA VAL A 118 25.08 4.39 -2.46
C VAL A 118 25.16 4.06 -0.97
N LYS A 119 24.43 4.81 -0.15
CA LYS A 119 24.33 4.60 1.30
C LYS A 119 22.85 4.61 1.71
N PRO A 120 22.27 3.48 2.10
CA PRO A 120 20.95 3.48 2.72
C PRO A 120 21.03 4.15 4.10
N VAL A 121 20.04 4.98 4.42
CA VAL A 121 19.90 5.66 5.70
C VAL A 121 18.56 5.25 6.29
N PHE A 122 18.62 4.38 7.29
CA PHE A 122 17.43 3.82 7.90
C PHE A 122 16.90 4.71 9.02
N TYR A 123 15.57 4.78 9.16
CA TYR A 123 14.92 5.47 10.28
C TYR A 123 13.71 4.66 10.77
N ASP A 124 13.57 4.56 12.09
CA ASP A 124 12.51 3.78 12.74
C ASP A 124 11.17 4.51 12.74
N THR A 125 10.18 3.95 12.05
CA THR A 125 8.81 4.48 12.02
C THR A 125 7.90 3.87 13.09
N SER A 126 8.31 2.78 13.73
CA SER A 126 7.47 2.01 14.66
C SER A 126 6.08 1.62 14.12
N GLY A 127 5.86 1.72 12.81
CA GLY A 127 4.54 1.57 12.18
C GLY A 127 3.53 2.70 12.46
N LEU A 128 3.97 3.83 13.01
CA LEU A 128 3.10 4.91 13.48
C LEU A 128 3.14 6.14 12.55
N PRO A 129 1.99 6.78 12.22
CA PRO A 129 1.93 7.95 11.33
C PRO A 129 2.82 9.12 11.76
N GLU A 130 2.82 9.47 13.04
CA GLU A 130 3.60 10.59 13.57
C GLU A 130 5.10 10.34 13.48
N ARG A 131 5.52 9.07 13.61
CA ARG A 131 6.91 8.68 13.44
C ARG A 131 7.31 8.56 11.98
N GLY A 132 6.41 8.13 11.08
CA GLY A 132 6.62 8.20 9.64
C GLY A 132 6.85 9.64 9.17
N THR A 133 6.04 10.59 9.65
CA THR A 133 6.26 12.03 9.40
C THR A 133 7.65 12.47 9.85
N ALA A 134 8.02 12.16 11.11
CA ALA A 134 9.32 12.54 11.67
C ALA A 134 10.49 11.87 10.93
N ALA A 135 10.33 10.61 10.51
CA ALA A 135 11.30 9.86 9.73
C ALA A 135 11.57 10.53 8.38
N MET A 136 10.51 10.80 7.62
CA MET A 136 10.64 11.42 6.31
C MET A 136 11.22 12.84 6.41
N GLU A 137 10.78 13.65 7.39
CA GLU A 137 11.36 14.98 7.63
C GLU A 137 12.85 14.88 7.97
N TYR A 138 13.24 14.00 8.89
CA TYR A 138 14.64 13.83 9.28
C TYR A 138 15.51 13.34 8.11
N LEU A 139 15.06 12.34 7.37
CA LEU A 139 15.77 11.79 6.22
C LEU A 139 16.02 12.88 5.15
N ILE A 140 15.02 13.70 4.87
CA ILE A 140 15.11 14.76 3.86
C ILE A 140 15.96 15.94 4.35
N THR A 141 15.68 16.49 5.53
CA THR A 141 16.24 17.78 5.96
C THR A 141 17.55 17.65 6.73
N SER A 142 17.82 16.49 7.35
CA SER A 142 19.01 16.28 8.19
C SER A 142 20.00 15.32 7.52
N GLU A 143 19.50 14.26 6.90
CA GLU A 143 20.34 13.28 6.21
C GLU A 143 20.57 13.63 4.74
N CYS A 144 19.81 14.59 4.18
CA CYS A 144 19.98 15.09 2.83
C CYS A 144 19.87 13.97 1.77
N VAL A 145 18.90 13.08 1.94
CA VAL A 145 18.68 11.97 0.99
C VAL A 145 18.18 12.49 -0.35
N VAL A 146 18.64 11.88 -1.44
CA VAL A 146 18.22 12.28 -2.81
C VAL A 146 16.83 11.74 -3.18
N GLY A 147 16.43 10.65 -2.51
CA GLY A 147 15.15 9.97 -2.65
C GLY A 147 14.93 8.99 -1.51
N VAL A 148 13.73 8.42 -1.44
CA VAL A 148 13.32 7.47 -0.41
C VAL A 148 12.80 6.18 -1.05
N ALA A 149 13.17 5.03 -0.49
CA ALA A 149 12.71 3.73 -0.94
C ALA A 149 12.44 2.83 0.27
N GLY A 150 11.17 2.53 0.56
CA GLY A 150 10.81 1.75 1.74
C GLY A 150 9.38 1.93 2.24
N GLU A 151 9.28 1.87 3.56
CA GLU A 151 8.09 1.77 4.43
C GLU A 151 7.25 0.49 4.27
N TYR A 152 6.79 -0.01 5.42
CA TYR A 152 6.00 -1.21 5.59
C TYR A 152 4.53 -0.90 5.87
N HIS A 153 4.27 0.00 6.83
CA HIS A 153 2.92 0.28 7.33
C HIS A 153 2.26 1.36 6.50
N SER A 154 1.06 1.07 5.99
CA SER A 154 0.30 2.06 5.20
C SER A 154 0.03 3.35 5.98
N SER A 155 -0.18 3.27 7.29
CA SER A 155 -0.41 4.44 8.14
C SER A 155 0.79 5.38 8.19
N ALA A 156 2.02 4.83 8.26
CA ALA A 156 3.24 5.63 8.13
C ALA A 156 3.39 6.18 6.70
N GLY A 157 3.21 5.33 5.68
CA GLY A 157 3.32 5.73 4.28
C GLY A 157 2.36 6.86 3.86
N VAL A 158 1.12 6.84 4.36
CA VAL A 158 0.13 7.91 4.10
C VAL A 158 0.56 9.24 4.69
N ALA A 159 1.29 9.26 5.81
CA ALA A 159 1.85 10.48 6.38
C ALA A 159 3.14 10.90 5.64
N GLU A 160 4.01 9.94 5.33
CA GLU A 160 5.27 10.13 4.64
C GLU A 160 5.12 10.74 3.25
N LYS A 161 4.10 10.33 2.48
CA LYS A 161 3.87 10.86 1.13
C LYS A 161 3.56 12.37 1.13
N GLU A 162 2.92 12.88 2.17
CA GLU A 162 2.64 14.31 2.32
C GLU A 162 3.95 15.09 2.54
N VAL A 163 4.88 14.52 3.29
CA VAL A 163 6.20 15.11 3.51
C VAL A 163 7.06 15.02 2.24
N ALA A 164 7.06 13.88 1.54
CA ALA A 164 7.74 13.71 0.26
C ALA A 164 7.26 14.76 -0.77
N HIS A 165 5.95 14.97 -0.87
CA HIS A 165 5.34 15.98 -1.73
C HIS A 165 5.74 17.40 -1.31
N LYS A 166 5.61 17.74 -0.02
CA LYS A 166 6.00 19.06 0.54
C LYS A 166 7.45 19.45 0.22
N TYR A 167 8.37 18.49 0.18
CA TYR A 167 9.80 18.71 -0.05
C TYR A 167 10.28 18.37 -1.47
N HIS A 168 9.39 17.91 -2.35
CA HIS A 168 9.73 17.52 -3.71
C HIS A 168 10.83 16.44 -3.77
N VAL A 169 10.62 15.34 -3.06
CA VAL A 169 11.58 14.21 -2.97
C VAL A 169 10.93 12.94 -3.50
N PRO A 170 11.50 12.28 -4.53
CA PRO A 170 10.95 11.05 -5.07
C PRO A 170 10.95 9.95 -3.98
N ALA A 171 9.82 9.28 -3.83
CA ALA A 171 9.58 8.24 -2.85
C ALA A 171 8.97 7.00 -3.52
N ILE A 172 9.64 5.86 -3.43
CA ILE A 172 9.14 4.56 -3.88
C ILE A 172 8.69 3.75 -2.65
N PHE A 173 7.39 3.62 -2.49
CA PHE A 173 6.82 2.84 -1.39
C PHE A 173 6.86 1.35 -1.68
N ALA A 174 7.45 0.62 -0.73
CA ALA A 174 7.74 -0.80 -0.82
C ALA A 174 6.50 -1.65 -0.49
N GLU A 175 5.96 -1.55 0.73
CA GLU A 175 4.92 -2.48 1.26
C GLU A 175 3.64 -1.75 1.74
N THR A 176 3.43 -0.49 1.33
CA THR A 176 2.25 0.30 1.74
C THR A 176 1.06 0.08 0.81
N TRP A 177 0.05 -0.68 1.25
CA TRP A 177 -1.05 -1.12 0.39
C TRP A 177 -2.24 -0.17 0.27
N ASN A 178 -2.38 0.82 1.16
CA ASN A 178 -3.50 1.76 1.09
C ASN A 178 -3.56 2.47 -0.28
N ASP A 179 -4.70 2.38 -0.96
CA ASP A 179 -4.94 2.97 -2.27
C ASP A 179 -4.64 4.49 -2.32
N LYS A 180 -4.77 5.21 -1.20
CA LYS A 180 -4.45 6.65 -1.10
C LYS A 180 -2.97 6.98 -1.24
N ILE A 181 -2.07 5.99 -1.15
CA ILE A 181 -0.62 6.22 -1.34
C ILE A 181 -0.40 6.90 -2.69
N THR A 182 -0.92 6.30 -3.76
CA THR A 182 -0.84 6.85 -5.11
C THR A 182 -2.10 7.55 -5.56
N GLY A 183 -3.26 7.28 -4.95
CA GLY A 183 -4.55 7.85 -5.36
C GLY A 183 -4.65 9.37 -5.28
N VAL A 184 -3.75 10.04 -4.53
CA VAL A 184 -3.64 11.50 -4.51
C VAL A 184 -2.89 12.11 -5.69
N GLN A 185 -2.26 11.26 -6.51
CA GLN A 185 -1.60 11.63 -7.77
C GLN A 185 -0.43 12.63 -7.62
N TYR A 186 0.36 12.48 -6.55
CA TYR A 186 1.58 13.27 -6.38
C TYR A 186 2.69 12.77 -7.33
N PRO A 187 3.37 13.66 -8.09
CA PRO A 187 4.44 13.26 -9.00
C PRO A 187 5.60 12.54 -8.33
N GLU A 188 5.87 12.85 -7.06
CA GLU A 188 7.02 12.31 -6.33
C GLU A 188 6.76 10.88 -5.83
N VAL A 189 5.51 10.44 -5.79
CA VAL A 189 5.09 9.23 -5.09
C VAL A 189 4.87 8.09 -6.07
N PHE A 190 5.64 7.03 -5.89
CA PHE A 190 5.54 5.78 -6.63
C PHE A 190 5.26 4.62 -5.68
N ARG A 191 4.55 3.60 -6.16
CA ARG A 191 4.30 2.40 -5.37
C ARG A 191 4.55 1.14 -6.18
N ILE A 192 5.38 0.28 -5.60
CA ILE A 192 5.63 -1.07 -6.11
C ILE A 192 4.93 -2.16 -5.29
N ALA A 193 4.36 -1.82 -4.13
CA ALA A 193 3.42 -2.66 -3.41
C ALA A 193 2.10 -2.81 -4.20
N PRO A 194 1.32 -3.88 -3.96
CA PRO A 194 -0.04 -3.96 -4.48
C PRO A 194 -0.98 -2.92 -3.83
N ALA A 195 -2.04 -2.55 -4.53
CA ALA A 195 -3.16 -1.82 -3.94
C ALA A 195 -4.05 -2.76 -3.10
N SER A 196 -4.57 -2.29 -1.96
CA SER A 196 -5.55 -3.04 -1.17
C SER A 196 -6.75 -3.46 -2.01
N SER A 197 -7.23 -2.59 -2.92
CA SER A 197 -8.35 -2.95 -3.80
C SER A 197 -8.00 -3.97 -4.89
N MET A 198 -6.73 -4.07 -5.31
CA MET A 198 -6.26 -5.16 -6.17
C MET A 198 -6.32 -6.49 -5.42
N VAL A 199 -5.81 -6.53 -4.19
CA VAL A 199 -5.79 -7.76 -3.38
C VAL A 199 -7.19 -8.17 -2.97
N ALA A 200 -8.06 -7.22 -2.61
CA ALA A 200 -9.47 -7.46 -2.31
C ALA A 200 -10.23 -8.18 -3.44
N LYS A 201 -9.90 -7.88 -4.70
CA LYS A 201 -10.45 -8.59 -5.86
C LYS A 201 -9.99 -10.05 -5.89
N GLY A 202 -8.71 -10.31 -5.61
CA GLY A 202 -8.16 -11.66 -5.50
C GLY A 202 -8.78 -12.45 -4.36
N ASP A 203 -8.89 -11.84 -3.17
CA ASP A 203 -9.52 -12.44 -1.98
C ASP A 203 -10.97 -12.86 -2.28
N ALA A 204 -11.76 -11.95 -2.85
CA ALA A 204 -13.16 -12.25 -3.17
C ALA A 204 -13.30 -13.34 -4.24
N GLN A 205 -12.43 -13.35 -5.25
CA GLN A 205 -12.43 -14.39 -6.29
C GLN A 205 -12.02 -15.75 -5.72
N PHE A 206 -10.99 -15.81 -4.88
CA PHE A 206 -10.61 -17.04 -4.18
C PHE A 206 -11.78 -17.60 -3.37
N PHE A 207 -12.42 -16.79 -2.53
CA PHE A 207 -13.56 -17.26 -1.73
C PHE A 207 -14.74 -17.70 -2.59
N LYS A 208 -14.98 -17.03 -3.73
CA LYS A 208 -16.00 -17.45 -4.70
C LYS A 208 -15.69 -18.83 -5.29
N ASP A 209 -14.46 -19.05 -5.73
CA ASP A 209 -14.01 -20.30 -6.32
C ASP A 209 -14.06 -21.44 -5.30
N MET A 210 -13.73 -21.13 -4.03
CA MET A 210 -13.81 -22.09 -2.92
C MET A 210 -15.23 -22.41 -2.46
N GLY A 211 -16.25 -21.73 -2.99
CA GLY A 211 -17.65 -21.90 -2.61
C GLY A 211 -18.01 -21.34 -1.23
N VAL A 212 -17.24 -20.35 -0.74
CA VAL A 212 -17.50 -19.69 0.55
C VAL A 212 -18.72 -18.80 0.44
N SER A 213 -19.61 -18.91 1.42
CA SER A 213 -20.88 -18.17 1.50
C SER A 213 -20.84 -17.00 2.48
N TRP A 214 -19.98 -17.09 3.51
CA TRP A 214 -19.80 -16.06 4.52
C TRP A 214 -18.34 -15.95 5.00
N VAL A 215 -17.85 -14.72 5.19
CA VAL A 215 -16.46 -14.43 5.61
C VAL A 215 -16.43 -13.53 6.84
N ALA A 216 -15.71 -13.93 7.90
CA ALA A 216 -15.30 -13.03 8.97
C ALA A 216 -13.99 -12.33 8.57
N ILE A 217 -14.05 -11.02 8.36
CA ILE A 217 -12.86 -10.20 8.05
C ILE A 217 -12.32 -9.64 9.37
N VAL A 218 -11.24 -10.22 9.87
CA VAL A 218 -10.58 -9.78 11.11
C VAL A 218 -9.45 -8.83 10.72
N THR A 219 -9.55 -7.57 11.12
CA THR A 219 -8.71 -6.50 10.58
C THR A 219 -8.17 -5.57 11.65
N GLU A 220 -6.99 -5.01 11.41
CA GLU A 220 -6.46 -3.96 12.27
C GLU A 220 -7.16 -2.60 12.04
N ASN A 221 -7.28 -1.81 13.09
CA ASN A 221 -7.94 -0.50 13.08
C ASN A 221 -6.95 0.60 12.66
N THR A 222 -6.47 0.53 11.43
CA THR A 222 -5.40 1.40 10.88
C THR A 222 -5.76 1.90 9.48
N ASP A 223 -4.91 2.78 8.93
CA ASP A 223 -4.98 3.19 7.52
C ASP A 223 -4.64 2.05 6.54
N TYR A 224 -4.22 0.87 7.01
CA TYR A 224 -4.20 -0.35 6.20
C TYR A 224 -5.52 -1.12 6.32
N GLY A 225 -5.84 -1.58 7.54
CA GLY A 225 -6.87 -2.59 7.73
C GLY A 225 -8.29 -2.11 7.41
N ILE A 226 -8.63 -0.87 7.76
CA ILE A 226 -9.98 -0.32 7.48
C ILE A 226 -10.28 -0.27 5.98
N PRO A 227 -9.51 0.46 5.14
CA PRO A 227 -9.82 0.51 3.71
C PRO A 227 -9.67 -0.85 3.02
N ALA A 228 -8.73 -1.71 3.46
CA ALA A 228 -8.59 -3.06 2.91
C ALA A 228 -9.83 -3.93 3.20
N SER A 229 -10.29 -3.95 4.45
CA SER A 229 -11.47 -4.72 4.85
C SER A 229 -12.76 -4.24 4.18
N GLU A 230 -12.94 -2.91 4.05
CA GLU A 230 -14.09 -2.32 3.35
C GLU A 230 -14.07 -2.66 1.86
N SER A 231 -12.91 -2.58 1.21
CA SER A 231 -12.75 -2.99 -0.18
C SER A 231 -13.05 -4.48 -0.37
N THR A 232 -12.52 -5.34 0.51
CA THR A 232 -12.80 -6.79 0.46
C THR A 232 -14.28 -7.09 0.69
N GLN A 233 -14.90 -6.50 1.71
CA GLN A 233 -16.35 -6.65 1.97
C GLN A 233 -17.17 -6.24 0.74
N LYS A 234 -16.81 -5.13 0.09
CA LYS A 234 -17.48 -4.70 -1.14
C LYS A 234 -17.32 -5.72 -2.27
N LYS A 235 -16.11 -6.23 -2.51
CA LYS A 235 -15.86 -7.23 -3.57
C LYS A 235 -16.54 -8.57 -3.30
N LEU A 236 -16.63 -8.97 -2.04
CA LEU A 236 -17.41 -10.15 -1.62
C LEU A 236 -18.90 -9.95 -1.91
N ALA A 237 -19.47 -8.80 -1.53
CA ALA A 237 -20.86 -8.47 -1.79
C ALA A 237 -21.18 -8.44 -3.30
N ASP A 238 -20.28 -7.89 -4.13
CA ASP A 238 -20.40 -7.89 -5.60
C ASP A 238 -20.49 -9.33 -6.17
N LEU A 239 -19.96 -10.34 -5.47
CA LEU A 239 -20.00 -11.77 -5.83
C LEU A 239 -21.07 -12.58 -5.09
N GLY A 240 -21.89 -11.92 -4.27
CA GLY A 240 -22.96 -12.52 -3.48
C GLY A 240 -22.49 -13.26 -2.21
N ILE A 241 -21.28 -12.97 -1.74
CA ILE A 241 -20.71 -13.55 -0.51
C ILE A 241 -20.94 -12.56 0.64
N GLN A 242 -21.51 -13.06 1.74
CA GLN A 242 -21.76 -12.23 2.93
C GLN A 242 -20.47 -12.09 3.75
N SER A 243 -20.34 -11.00 4.51
CA SER A 243 -19.17 -10.84 5.38
C SER A 243 -19.38 -9.78 6.44
N ASP A 244 -18.77 -10.01 7.60
CA ASP A 244 -18.73 -9.06 8.71
C ASP A 244 -17.28 -8.67 9.05
N ILE A 245 -17.09 -7.43 9.51
CA ILE A 245 -15.77 -6.87 9.84
C ILE A 245 -15.59 -6.83 11.36
N TYR A 246 -14.48 -7.39 11.82
CA TYR A 246 -14.06 -7.48 13.22
C TYR A 246 -12.76 -6.71 13.38
N LYS A 247 -12.78 -5.63 14.17
CA LYS A 247 -11.64 -4.73 14.31
C LYS A 247 -10.83 -5.05 15.56
N ALA A 248 -9.52 -4.91 15.46
CA ALA A 248 -8.59 -4.94 16.58
C ALA A 248 -7.57 -3.81 16.45
N ASP A 249 -7.07 -3.29 17.57
CA ASP A 249 -6.03 -2.27 17.52
C ASP A 249 -4.66 -2.93 17.31
N GLN A 250 -3.75 -2.24 16.59
CA GLN A 250 -2.38 -2.71 16.44
C GLN A 250 -1.70 -2.83 17.81
N GLY A 251 -0.94 -3.91 18.02
CA GLY A 251 -0.33 -4.21 19.31
C GLY A 251 -1.24 -4.94 20.31
N THR A 252 -2.48 -5.29 19.93
CA THR A 252 -3.36 -6.14 20.76
C THR A 252 -2.67 -7.45 21.11
N GLN A 253 -2.71 -7.81 22.40
CA GLN A 253 -2.11 -9.04 22.92
C GLN A 253 -3.14 -10.11 23.26
N ASP A 254 -4.32 -9.71 23.73
CA ASP A 254 -5.42 -10.61 24.08
C ASP A 254 -6.56 -10.46 23.07
N PHE A 255 -6.78 -11.52 22.30
CA PHE A 255 -7.81 -11.65 21.28
C PHE A 255 -8.95 -12.59 21.70
N SER A 256 -8.93 -13.15 22.92
CA SER A 256 -9.89 -14.17 23.38
C SER A 256 -11.35 -13.76 23.18
N THR A 257 -11.68 -12.50 23.47
CA THR A 257 -13.03 -11.94 23.28
C THR A 257 -13.40 -11.84 21.79
N LEU A 258 -12.45 -11.44 20.94
CA LEU A 258 -12.66 -11.34 19.50
C LEU A 258 -12.83 -12.73 18.87
N VAL A 259 -12.00 -13.70 19.26
CA VAL A 259 -12.10 -15.10 18.83
C VAL A 259 -13.46 -15.68 19.19
N THR A 260 -13.90 -15.51 20.44
CA THR A 260 -15.21 -15.98 20.90
C THR A 260 -16.35 -15.37 20.08
N ARG A 261 -16.29 -14.07 19.79
CA ARG A 261 -17.29 -13.38 18.97
C ARG A 261 -17.32 -13.91 17.53
N VAL A 262 -16.15 -14.07 16.90
CA VAL A 262 -16.05 -14.63 15.54
C VAL A 262 -16.61 -16.04 15.49
N GLN A 263 -16.31 -16.89 16.48
CA GLN A 263 -16.87 -18.24 16.59
C GLN A 263 -18.39 -18.24 16.74
N GLN A 264 -18.93 -17.35 17.60
CA GLN A 264 -20.37 -17.23 17.79
C GLN A 264 -21.05 -16.85 16.49
N ASP A 265 -20.55 -15.87 15.76
CA ASP A 265 -21.16 -15.42 14.51
C ASP A 265 -21.03 -16.48 13.40
N LEU A 266 -19.86 -17.13 13.27
CA LEU A 266 -19.66 -18.27 12.36
C LEU A 266 -20.65 -19.43 12.60
N SER A 267 -21.11 -19.63 13.83
CA SER A 267 -22.11 -20.66 14.16
C SER A 267 -23.53 -20.32 13.68
N GLN A 268 -23.80 -19.05 13.38
CA GLN A 268 -25.10 -18.58 12.87
C GLN A 268 -25.22 -18.65 11.35
N HIS A 269 -24.13 -18.97 10.66
CA HIS A 269 -24.08 -19.08 9.20
C HIS A 269 -23.93 -20.54 8.75
N ASP A 270 -24.76 -20.92 7.78
CA ASP A 270 -24.69 -22.22 7.10
C ASP A 270 -23.69 -22.21 5.94
N GLY A 271 -23.33 -23.40 5.45
CA GLY A 271 -22.43 -23.55 4.31
C GLY A 271 -20.96 -23.35 4.67
N LYS A 272 -20.12 -23.32 3.62
CA LYS A 272 -18.67 -23.14 3.79
C LYS A 272 -18.38 -21.69 4.17
N LYS A 273 -17.56 -21.53 5.21
CA LYS A 273 -17.23 -20.23 5.82
C LYS A 273 -15.74 -19.95 5.72
N ALA A 274 -15.35 -18.69 5.92
CA ALA A 274 -13.95 -18.34 6.05
C ALA A 274 -13.68 -17.29 7.12
N VAL A 275 -12.43 -17.27 7.60
CA VAL A 275 -11.82 -16.15 8.32
C VAL A 275 -10.73 -15.57 7.43
N LEU A 276 -10.68 -14.25 7.30
CA LEU A 276 -9.62 -13.52 6.61
C LEU A 276 -8.91 -12.58 7.59
N VAL A 277 -7.61 -12.79 7.80
CA VAL A 277 -6.79 -11.96 8.71
C VAL A 277 -6.09 -10.85 7.93
N LEU A 278 -6.48 -9.61 8.23
CA LEU A 278 -5.93 -8.35 7.74
C LEU A 278 -5.30 -7.56 8.91
N ILE A 279 -4.49 -8.23 9.73
CA ILE A 279 -3.70 -7.65 10.83
C ILE A 279 -2.23 -7.85 10.47
N THR A 280 -1.39 -6.82 10.64
CA THR A 280 0.02 -6.87 10.24
C THR A 280 0.95 -7.38 11.34
N GLY A 281 2.07 -7.98 10.91
CA GLY A 281 3.21 -8.30 11.76
C GLY A 281 2.89 -9.19 12.96
N GLU A 282 3.60 -8.94 14.05
CA GLU A 282 3.57 -9.71 15.29
C GLU A 282 2.19 -9.73 15.95
N THR A 283 1.36 -8.71 15.69
CA THR A 283 -0.03 -8.67 16.17
C THR A 283 -0.89 -9.75 15.50
N SER A 284 -0.59 -10.16 14.26
CA SER A 284 -1.35 -11.21 13.57
C SER A 284 -1.09 -12.59 14.18
N TYR A 285 0.17 -12.89 14.51
CA TYR A 285 0.54 -14.15 15.16
C TYR A 285 -0.21 -14.35 16.48
N ASN A 286 -0.39 -13.28 17.28
CA ASN A 286 -1.16 -13.31 18.51
C ASN A 286 -2.62 -13.72 18.27
N PHE A 287 -3.25 -13.19 17.23
CA PHE A 287 -4.63 -13.56 16.86
C PHE A 287 -4.70 -14.99 16.34
N GLU A 288 -3.80 -15.37 15.43
CA GLU A 288 -3.74 -16.70 14.82
C GLU A 288 -3.52 -17.79 15.88
N GLN A 289 -2.59 -17.58 16.82
CA GLN A 289 -2.35 -18.50 17.92
C GLN A 289 -3.57 -18.65 18.84
N GLN A 290 -4.22 -17.55 19.21
CA GLN A 290 -5.42 -17.61 20.04
C GLN A 290 -6.65 -18.17 19.31
N ALA A 291 -6.72 -18.02 17.99
CA ALA A 291 -7.70 -18.70 17.16
C ALA A 291 -7.49 -20.23 17.22
N VAL A 292 -6.25 -20.71 17.21
CA VAL A 292 -5.94 -22.13 17.40
C VAL A 292 -6.30 -22.60 18.80
N GLU A 293 -5.86 -21.90 19.85
CA GLU A 293 -6.15 -22.25 21.25
C GLU A 293 -7.65 -22.24 21.57
N GLY A 294 -8.40 -21.33 20.95
CA GLY A 294 -9.84 -21.25 21.05
C GLY A 294 -10.60 -22.32 20.25
N GLY A 295 -9.91 -23.09 19.40
CA GLY A 295 -10.52 -24.10 18.53
C GLY A 295 -11.25 -23.53 17.31
N LEU A 296 -10.90 -22.31 16.89
CA LEU A 296 -11.42 -21.70 15.66
C LEU A 296 -10.75 -22.28 14.41
N ALA A 297 -9.46 -22.64 14.48
CA ALA A 297 -8.73 -23.27 13.38
C ALA A 297 -7.71 -24.31 13.91
N PRO A 298 -7.36 -25.35 13.15
CA PRO A 298 -7.99 -25.76 11.88
C PRO A 298 -9.37 -26.38 12.09
N ALA A 299 -10.26 -26.23 11.09
CA ALA A 299 -11.59 -26.86 11.08
C ALA A 299 -11.99 -27.29 9.66
N GLU A 300 -12.75 -28.38 9.53
CA GLU A 300 -13.08 -29.00 8.24
C GLU A 300 -13.91 -28.08 7.32
N ASP A 301 -14.93 -27.42 7.87
CA ASP A 301 -15.87 -26.56 7.13
C ASP A 301 -15.50 -25.06 7.17
N LEU A 302 -14.28 -24.72 7.59
CA LEU A 302 -13.79 -23.34 7.70
C LEU A 302 -12.44 -23.19 7.00
N ILE A 303 -12.38 -22.27 6.03
CA ILE A 303 -11.09 -21.80 5.51
C ILE A 303 -10.57 -20.70 6.42
N PHE A 304 -9.45 -20.93 7.09
CA PHE A 304 -8.76 -19.89 7.85
C PHE A 304 -7.62 -19.31 7.02
N VAL A 305 -7.75 -18.07 6.57
CA VAL A 305 -6.70 -17.33 5.86
C VAL A 305 -5.93 -16.47 6.87
N ALA A 306 -4.76 -16.95 7.28
CA ALA A 306 -3.78 -16.23 8.08
C ALA A 306 -3.20 -15.03 7.31
N ASN A 307 -2.53 -14.13 8.03
CA ASN A 307 -1.83 -13.02 7.40
C ASN A 307 -0.64 -13.53 6.55
N GLN A 308 -0.20 -12.70 5.59
CA GLN A 308 0.93 -13.02 4.71
C GLN A 308 2.24 -13.30 5.44
N VAL A 309 2.41 -12.80 6.68
CA VAL A 309 3.59 -13.11 7.51
C VAL A 309 3.75 -14.61 7.79
N ALA A 310 2.70 -15.43 7.61
CA ALA A 310 2.79 -16.89 7.62
C ALA A 310 3.77 -17.45 6.57
N ALA A 311 4.07 -16.70 5.51
CA ALA A 311 5.11 -17.06 4.53
C ALA A 311 6.52 -17.04 5.13
N ASN A 312 6.76 -16.30 6.22
CA ASN A 312 7.96 -16.46 7.04
C ASN A 312 7.81 -17.70 7.93
N ALA A 313 7.94 -18.88 7.31
CA ALA A 313 7.64 -20.18 7.92
C ALA A 313 8.27 -20.35 9.32
N LYS A 314 9.54 -19.95 9.48
CA LYS A 314 10.26 -20.09 10.75
C LYS A 314 9.60 -19.30 11.88
N ASP A 315 9.29 -18.04 11.65
CA ASP A 315 8.68 -17.18 12.67
C ASP A 315 7.21 -17.58 12.87
N PHE A 316 6.50 -17.95 11.80
CA PHE A 316 5.14 -18.48 11.89
C PHE A 316 5.06 -19.71 12.78
N TRP A 317 5.88 -20.75 12.55
CA TRP A 317 5.84 -21.97 13.36
C TRP A 317 6.35 -21.77 14.80
N GLN A 318 7.14 -20.73 15.06
CA GLN A 318 7.52 -20.37 16.43
C GLN A 318 6.38 -19.74 17.22
N ASN A 319 5.53 -18.95 16.55
CA ASN A 319 4.45 -18.22 17.21
C ASN A 319 3.09 -18.92 17.10
N VAL A 320 2.88 -19.75 16.06
CA VAL A 320 1.64 -20.46 15.74
C VAL A 320 1.94 -21.96 15.44
N PRO A 321 2.51 -22.73 16.40
CA PRO A 321 3.02 -24.09 16.16
C PRO A 321 1.95 -25.08 15.65
N ASP A 322 0.69 -24.87 16.04
CA ASP A 322 -0.45 -25.71 15.67
C ASP A 322 -1.32 -25.05 14.56
N GLY A 323 -0.75 -24.09 13.82
CA GLY A 323 -1.38 -23.38 12.69
C GLY A 323 -1.44 -24.18 11.38
N ASN A 324 -1.28 -25.50 11.41
CA ASN A 324 -1.35 -26.34 10.21
C ASN A 324 -2.73 -26.26 9.54
N TYR A 325 -2.77 -26.42 8.23
CA TYR A 325 -3.94 -26.21 7.36
C TYR A 325 -4.42 -24.76 7.20
N MET A 326 -3.82 -23.78 7.90
CA MET A 326 -4.07 -22.38 7.59
C MET A 326 -3.60 -22.06 6.16
N VAL A 327 -4.47 -21.36 5.45
CA VAL A 327 -4.17 -20.75 4.17
C VAL A 327 -3.51 -19.39 4.43
N PHE A 328 -2.63 -18.94 3.56
CA PHE A 328 -2.06 -17.59 3.63
C PHE A 328 -1.81 -17.04 2.24
N ARG A 329 -1.72 -15.71 2.15
CA ARG A 329 -1.55 -15.01 0.88
C ARG A 329 -0.08 -14.85 0.55
N TRP A 330 0.22 -14.91 -0.74
CA TRP A 330 1.46 -14.43 -1.32
C TRP A 330 1.10 -13.50 -2.47
N VAL A 331 1.52 -12.23 -2.41
CA VAL A 331 1.20 -11.23 -3.43
C VAL A 331 2.47 -10.72 -4.07
N GLY A 332 2.61 -10.87 -5.39
CA GLY A 332 3.81 -10.41 -6.08
C GLY A 332 3.87 -10.79 -7.56
N GLY A 333 5.00 -10.54 -8.22
CA GLY A 333 5.19 -10.77 -9.66
C GLY A 333 5.22 -12.25 -10.06
N GLY A 334 5.19 -13.15 -9.08
CA GLY A 334 4.99 -14.57 -9.26
C GLY A 334 4.85 -15.30 -7.92
N SER A 335 4.50 -16.58 -7.97
CA SER A 335 4.50 -17.45 -6.79
C SER A 335 5.92 -17.55 -6.22
N PRO A 336 6.12 -17.88 -4.93
CA PRO A 336 7.46 -18.00 -4.36
C PRO A 336 8.33 -19.00 -5.14
N PHE A 337 7.73 -20.03 -5.74
CA PHE A 337 8.41 -21.02 -6.56
C PHE A 337 8.88 -20.46 -7.91
N ALA A 338 8.05 -19.64 -8.56
CA ALA A 338 8.42 -18.98 -9.80
C ALA A 338 9.53 -17.94 -9.56
N MET A 339 9.39 -17.18 -8.49
CA MET A 339 10.38 -16.24 -7.97
C MET A 339 11.72 -16.91 -7.69
N ALA A 340 11.71 -18.07 -7.02
CA ALA A 340 12.90 -18.86 -6.73
C ALA A 340 13.64 -19.37 -7.98
N ARG A 341 13.02 -19.36 -9.16
CA ARG A 341 13.65 -19.75 -10.44
C ARG A 341 14.04 -18.56 -11.30
N ARG A 342 13.67 -17.35 -10.90
CA ARG A 342 13.93 -16.16 -11.68
C ARG A 342 15.42 -15.80 -11.60
N ALA A 343 16.03 -15.52 -12.75
CA ALA A 343 17.47 -15.24 -12.85
C ALA A 343 17.85 -13.99 -12.04
N GLU A 344 17.04 -12.93 -12.16
CA GLU A 344 17.23 -11.65 -11.49
C GLU A 344 17.07 -11.74 -9.97
N ALA A 345 16.41 -12.80 -9.46
CA ALA A 345 16.22 -13.02 -8.03
C ALA A 345 17.33 -13.87 -7.38
N GLN A 346 18.08 -14.66 -8.16
CA GLN A 346 19.00 -15.68 -7.59
C GLN A 346 20.03 -15.07 -6.65
N ASP A 347 20.73 -14.02 -7.11
CA ASP A 347 21.79 -13.38 -6.33
C ASP A 347 21.24 -12.75 -5.04
N PHE A 348 20.03 -12.17 -5.10
CA PHE A 348 19.36 -11.62 -3.93
C PHE A 348 18.94 -12.71 -2.94
N ILE A 349 18.25 -13.76 -3.41
CA ILE A 349 17.80 -14.88 -2.57
C ILE A 349 18.98 -15.54 -1.87
N GLN A 350 20.08 -15.79 -2.59
CA GLN A 350 21.26 -16.40 -2.00
C GLN A 350 21.91 -15.48 -0.96
N ALA A 351 22.12 -14.20 -1.30
CA ALA A 351 22.68 -13.24 -0.36
C ALA A 351 21.81 -13.06 0.90
N TYR A 352 20.48 -13.16 0.75
CA TYR A 352 19.55 -13.12 1.87
C TYR A 352 19.71 -14.34 2.76
N LYS A 353 19.69 -15.55 2.20
CA LYS A 353 19.95 -16.80 2.95
C LYS A 353 21.28 -16.76 3.69
N ASP A 354 22.32 -16.23 3.06
CA ASP A 354 23.65 -16.06 3.67
C ASP A 354 23.65 -15.05 4.82
N ALA A 355 22.97 -13.91 4.66
CA ALA A 355 22.85 -12.90 5.69
C ALA A 355 22.12 -13.42 6.95
N TRP A 356 21.12 -14.29 6.75
CA TRP A 356 20.38 -14.96 7.82
C TRP A 356 21.05 -16.24 8.33
N LYS A 357 22.10 -16.72 7.64
CA LYS A 357 22.80 -17.99 7.92
C LYS A 357 21.84 -19.18 7.97
N ASP A 358 20.85 -19.16 7.10
CA ASP A 358 19.75 -20.12 7.08
C ASP A 358 19.35 -20.42 5.63
N PRO A 359 19.71 -21.59 5.09
CA PRO A 359 19.45 -21.93 3.69
C PRO A 359 17.96 -22.13 3.37
N GLN A 360 17.11 -22.24 4.39
CA GLN A 360 15.65 -22.35 4.26
C GLN A 360 14.95 -21.00 4.47
N HIS A 361 15.68 -19.94 4.81
CA HIS A 361 15.11 -18.62 5.05
C HIS A 361 14.89 -17.87 3.73
N PHE A 362 13.86 -18.28 3.00
CA PHE A 362 13.42 -17.60 1.79
C PHE A 362 12.98 -16.16 2.10
N PRO A 363 13.36 -15.15 1.28
CA PRO A 363 12.89 -13.79 1.50
C PRO A 363 11.37 -13.72 1.35
N GLU A 364 10.69 -13.13 2.33
CA GLU A 364 9.27 -12.79 2.20
C GLU A 364 9.09 -11.68 1.15
N ARG A 365 7.87 -11.50 0.64
CA ARG A 365 7.49 -10.41 -0.24
C ARG A 365 7.98 -9.03 0.21
N TYR A 366 7.80 -8.61 1.47
CA TYR A 366 8.27 -7.27 1.91
C TYR A 366 9.80 -7.11 1.77
N ALA A 367 10.56 -8.21 1.85
CA ALA A 367 12.01 -8.18 1.61
C ALA A 367 12.30 -7.97 0.12
N PHE A 368 11.57 -8.65 -0.77
CA PHE A 368 11.64 -8.40 -2.21
C PHE A 368 11.22 -6.97 -2.57
N GLU A 369 10.18 -6.41 -1.93
CA GLU A 369 9.74 -5.03 -2.14
C GLU A 369 10.82 -4.04 -1.76
N ALA A 370 11.38 -4.18 -0.56
CA ALA A 370 12.43 -3.26 -0.11
C ALA A 370 13.69 -3.33 -1.00
N TYR A 371 14.11 -4.55 -1.39
CA TYR A 371 15.23 -4.74 -2.31
C TYR A 371 14.97 -4.05 -3.66
N ASP A 372 13.82 -4.33 -4.27
CA ASP A 372 13.50 -3.82 -5.60
C ASP A 372 13.19 -2.32 -5.60
N ALA A 373 12.53 -1.77 -4.58
CA ALA A 373 12.30 -0.33 -4.47
C ALA A 373 13.64 0.43 -4.44
N PHE A 374 14.60 -0.08 -3.66
CA PHE A 374 15.93 0.51 -3.60
C PHE A 374 16.68 0.40 -4.93
N MET A 375 16.66 -0.77 -5.56
CA MET A 375 17.31 -1.00 -6.86
C MET A 375 16.66 -0.17 -7.98
N LEU A 376 15.34 0.01 -7.94
CA LEU A 376 14.59 0.81 -8.91
C LEU A 376 14.96 2.29 -8.79
N LEU A 377 15.04 2.82 -7.57
CA LEU A 377 15.49 4.20 -7.34
C LEU A 377 16.94 4.40 -7.77
N VAL A 378 17.83 3.44 -7.48
CA VAL A 378 19.23 3.46 -7.95
C VAL A 378 19.30 3.51 -9.46
N LYS A 379 18.51 2.69 -10.16
CA LYS A 379 18.47 2.66 -11.62
C LYS A 379 17.93 3.96 -12.20
N ALA A 380 16.88 4.52 -11.61
CA ALA A 380 16.34 5.82 -12.04
C ALA A 380 17.36 6.95 -11.88
N ILE A 381 18.14 6.97 -10.79
CA ILE A 381 19.23 7.95 -10.60
C ILE A 381 20.32 7.76 -11.67
N GLU A 382 20.70 6.52 -11.97
CA GLU A 382 21.69 6.23 -13.00
C GLU A 382 21.23 6.69 -14.39
N GLU A 383 19.98 6.40 -14.75
CA GLU A 383 19.40 6.78 -16.05
C GLU A 383 19.12 8.27 -16.17
N ALA A 384 18.72 8.93 -15.08
CA ALA A 384 18.57 10.38 -15.02
C ALA A 384 19.91 11.11 -15.26
N GLY A 385 21.04 10.47 -14.92
CA GLY A 385 22.35 11.12 -14.96
C GLY A 385 22.42 12.35 -14.05
N SER A 386 21.55 12.42 -13.04
CA SER A 386 21.32 13.57 -12.17
C SER A 386 20.80 13.13 -10.80
N LEU A 387 20.99 13.98 -9.78
CA LEU A 387 20.41 13.81 -8.44
C LEU A 387 19.18 14.72 -8.22
N ASP A 388 18.81 15.50 -9.24
CA ASP A 388 17.62 16.35 -9.22
C ASP A 388 16.34 15.49 -9.22
N ALA A 389 15.34 15.91 -8.42
CA ALA A 389 14.11 15.16 -8.24
C ALA A 389 13.31 15.02 -9.53
N ASP A 390 13.19 16.08 -10.32
CA ASP A 390 12.39 16.05 -11.55
C ASP A 390 13.00 15.08 -12.56
N ALA A 391 14.34 15.04 -12.64
CA ALA A 391 15.05 14.11 -13.50
C ALA A 391 14.87 12.65 -13.06
N ILE A 392 14.92 12.37 -11.75
CA ILE A 392 14.69 11.03 -11.21
C ILE A 392 13.24 10.59 -11.44
N ILE A 393 12.25 11.46 -11.19
CA ILE A 393 10.83 11.20 -11.43
C ILE A 393 10.59 10.91 -12.91
N ALA A 394 11.14 11.73 -13.81
CA ALA A 394 11.04 11.50 -15.25
C ALA A 394 11.65 10.17 -15.69
N ALA A 395 12.79 9.76 -15.09
CA ALA A 395 13.39 8.45 -15.36
C ALA A 395 12.49 7.29 -14.89
N LEU A 396 11.84 7.41 -13.73
CA LEU A 396 10.86 6.42 -13.27
C LEU A 396 9.65 6.34 -14.20
N GLU A 397 9.08 7.47 -14.60
CA GLU A 397 7.94 7.54 -15.52
C GLU A 397 8.27 7.05 -16.94
N ALA A 398 9.53 7.10 -17.36
CA ALA A 398 9.95 6.60 -18.66
C ALA A 398 9.73 5.08 -18.81
N HIS A 399 9.74 4.33 -17.70
CA HIS A 399 9.37 2.93 -17.65
C HIS A 399 7.84 2.78 -17.55
N ASN A 400 7.12 2.93 -18.67
CA ASN A 400 5.66 2.99 -18.68
C ASN A 400 4.95 1.79 -19.31
N SER A 401 5.70 0.76 -19.74
CA SER A 401 5.13 -0.47 -20.26
C SER A 401 5.97 -1.69 -19.87
N PRO A 402 5.43 -2.92 -19.98
CA PRO A 402 6.23 -4.13 -19.73
C PRO A 402 7.48 -4.23 -20.61
N GLU A 403 7.42 -3.69 -21.85
CA GLU A 403 8.50 -3.80 -22.83
C GLU A 403 9.71 -2.91 -22.51
N ASN A 404 9.49 -1.77 -21.84
CA ASN A 404 10.56 -0.87 -21.39
C ASN A 404 10.73 -0.84 -19.85
N GLY A 405 10.05 -1.73 -19.15
CA GLY A 405 10.09 -1.83 -17.70
C GLY A 405 11.43 -2.36 -17.17
N VAL A 406 11.61 -2.21 -15.86
CA VAL A 406 12.82 -2.64 -15.16
C VAL A 406 12.64 -4.04 -14.58
N ALA A 407 13.36 -5.01 -15.14
CA ALA A 407 13.47 -6.34 -14.57
C ALA A 407 14.35 -6.34 -13.32
N LEU A 408 13.77 -6.55 -12.13
CA LEU A 408 14.49 -6.70 -10.85
C LEU A 408 14.21 -8.06 -10.21
N ALA A 409 14.33 -8.26 -8.90
CA ALA A 409 14.17 -9.58 -8.30
C ALA A 409 12.73 -10.09 -8.43
N GLN A 410 11.74 -9.23 -8.23
CA GLN A 410 10.36 -9.67 -8.05
C GLN A 410 9.40 -9.43 -9.20
N GLY A 411 9.67 -8.44 -10.04
CA GLY A 411 8.92 -8.31 -11.28
C GLY A 411 9.68 -7.54 -12.35
N VAL A 412 8.93 -7.21 -13.39
CA VAL A 412 9.26 -6.13 -14.31
C VAL A 412 8.43 -4.93 -13.87
N TYR A 413 9.09 -3.89 -13.38
CA TYR A 413 8.44 -2.68 -12.87
C TYR A 413 8.25 -1.65 -13.97
N TYR A 414 7.03 -1.15 -14.07
CA TYR A 414 6.63 -0.08 -14.98
C TYR A 414 5.40 0.63 -14.41
N PHE A 415 5.23 1.89 -14.79
CA PHE A 415 4.20 2.80 -14.30
C PHE A 415 3.41 3.33 -15.50
N PRO A 416 2.26 2.71 -15.83
CA PRO A 416 1.53 3.07 -17.04
C PRO A 416 0.97 4.49 -17.00
N TYR A 417 0.75 5.05 -15.81
CA TYR A 417 0.19 6.38 -15.62
C TYR A 417 1.07 7.23 -14.71
N GLY A 418 1.20 8.51 -15.06
CA GLY A 418 2.05 9.51 -14.40
C GLY A 418 1.84 10.89 -15.02
N THR A 419 2.78 11.83 -14.84
CA THR A 419 2.59 13.22 -15.28
C THR A 419 2.36 13.38 -16.78
N GLN A 420 2.98 12.53 -17.59
CA GLN A 420 2.83 12.56 -19.06
C GLN A 420 1.65 11.72 -19.58
N ASN A 421 1.11 10.82 -18.76
CA ASN A 421 -0.02 9.96 -19.12
C ASN A 421 -0.95 9.82 -17.90
N PRO A 422 -1.85 10.79 -17.65
CA PRO A 422 -2.69 10.78 -16.45
C PRO A 422 -3.63 9.57 -16.43
N VAL A 423 -4.10 9.21 -15.24
CA VAL A 423 -5.04 8.09 -15.06
C VAL A 423 -6.36 8.40 -15.78
N PRO A 424 -6.82 7.54 -16.70
CA PRO A 424 -8.12 7.68 -17.36
C PRO A 424 -9.27 7.64 -16.36
N SER A 425 -10.37 8.34 -16.63
CA SER A 425 -11.52 8.44 -15.72
C SER A 425 -12.26 7.12 -15.45
N ASP A 426 -12.05 6.11 -16.28
CA ASP A 426 -12.60 4.75 -16.12
C ASP A 426 -11.65 3.81 -15.36
N GLN A 427 -10.46 4.30 -14.99
CA GLN A 427 -9.51 3.60 -14.15
C GLN A 427 -9.54 4.14 -12.72
N PRO A 428 -9.20 3.33 -11.71
CA PRO A 428 -9.07 3.82 -10.34
C PRO A 428 -7.91 4.81 -10.22
N GLU A 429 -8.12 5.93 -9.51
CA GLU A 429 -7.11 6.99 -9.32
C GLU A 429 -5.77 6.48 -8.76
N TRP A 430 -5.81 5.43 -7.93
CA TRP A 430 -4.61 4.81 -7.37
C TRP A 430 -3.72 4.12 -8.41
N MET A 431 -4.14 4.01 -9.67
CA MET A 431 -3.29 3.53 -10.78
C MET A 431 -2.16 4.52 -11.15
N TRP A 432 -2.20 5.75 -10.64
CA TRP A 432 -1.10 6.71 -10.76
C TRP A 432 0.18 6.12 -10.17
N HIS A 433 1.31 6.14 -10.89
CA HIS A 433 2.60 5.62 -10.43
C HIS A 433 2.53 4.27 -9.68
N GLN A 434 1.60 3.41 -10.12
CA GLN A 434 1.36 2.11 -9.55
C GLN A 434 1.97 1.04 -10.44
N TRP A 435 2.77 0.14 -9.86
CA TRP A 435 3.09 -1.10 -10.55
C TRP A 435 1.84 -1.98 -10.69
N PRO A 436 1.36 -2.28 -11.92
CA PRO A 436 0.02 -2.81 -12.11
C PRO A 436 -0.05 -4.35 -12.17
N ASP A 437 1.09 -5.03 -12.09
CA ASP A 437 1.19 -6.47 -12.35
C ASP A 437 1.34 -7.43 -11.13
N PRO A 438 1.23 -7.02 -9.85
CA PRO A 438 1.28 -8.02 -8.77
C PRO A 438 0.13 -9.01 -8.89
N LYS A 439 0.45 -10.29 -8.72
CA LYS A 439 -0.47 -11.45 -8.74
C LYS A 439 -0.73 -11.91 -7.32
N VAL A 440 -1.94 -12.41 -7.07
CA VAL A 440 -2.34 -12.97 -5.78
C VAL A 440 -2.28 -14.49 -5.87
N PHE A 441 -1.66 -15.12 -4.89
CA PHE A 441 -1.64 -16.57 -4.70
C PHE A 441 -2.13 -16.90 -3.30
N PHE A 442 -2.82 -18.03 -3.16
CA PHE A 442 -3.10 -18.62 -1.86
C PHE A 442 -2.27 -19.88 -1.70
N LEU A 443 -1.51 -19.91 -0.62
CA LEU A 443 -0.64 -21.01 -0.23
C LEU A 443 -1.21 -21.68 1.01
N GLN A 444 -0.89 -22.95 1.23
CA GLN A 444 -1.35 -23.69 2.39
C GLN A 444 -0.26 -24.63 2.90
N TYR A 445 0.01 -24.55 4.20
CA TYR A 445 0.73 -25.61 4.91
C TYR A 445 -0.26 -26.68 5.36
N TRP A 446 0.14 -27.94 5.36
CA TRP A 446 -0.67 -29.06 5.86
C TRP A 446 0.01 -29.84 6.99
N LYS A 447 1.27 -29.53 7.30
CA LYS A 447 2.05 -30.08 8.40
C LYS A 447 2.77 -28.94 9.14
N SER A 448 2.84 -29.05 10.47
CA SER A 448 3.61 -28.10 11.28
C SER A 448 5.10 -28.18 10.93
N GLY A 449 5.76 -27.03 10.96
CA GLY A 449 7.20 -26.92 10.68
C GLY A 449 7.56 -26.99 9.19
N GLN A 450 6.60 -27.00 8.27
CA GLN A 450 6.89 -27.01 6.83
C GLN A 450 7.63 -25.74 6.40
N PRO A 451 8.71 -25.84 5.61
CA PRO A 451 9.29 -24.68 4.97
C PRO A 451 8.34 -24.13 3.89
N LEU A 452 8.46 -22.83 3.59
CA LEU A 452 7.65 -22.16 2.56
C LEU A 452 7.76 -22.87 1.21
N GLU A 453 8.96 -23.33 0.85
CA GLU A 453 9.22 -24.02 -0.42
C GLU A 453 8.45 -25.34 -0.58
N GLU A 454 7.94 -25.91 0.52
CA GLU A 454 7.11 -27.12 0.51
C GLU A 454 5.61 -26.80 0.62
N ALA A 455 5.19 -25.54 0.78
CA ALA A 455 3.78 -25.19 0.84
C ALA A 455 3.04 -25.51 -0.47
N CYS A 456 1.74 -25.81 -0.37
CA CYS A 456 0.90 -25.99 -1.55
C CYS A 456 0.45 -24.62 -2.07
N ALA A 457 0.73 -24.28 -3.32
CA ALA A 457 -0.10 -23.30 -4.02
C ALA A 457 -1.44 -23.96 -4.32
N ILE A 458 -2.51 -23.41 -3.75
CA ILE A 458 -3.87 -23.92 -3.89
C ILE A 458 -4.74 -23.04 -4.80
N TRP A 459 -4.32 -21.79 -5.04
CA TRP A 459 -4.98 -20.87 -5.96
C TRP A 459 -3.97 -19.85 -6.54
N PRO A 460 -4.11 -19.45 -7.82
CA PRO A 460 -5.16 -19.82 -8.78
C PRO A 460 -5.02 -21.25 -9.32
N ALA A 461 -6.11 -21.78 -9.90
CA ALA A 461 -6.22 -23.18 -10.30
C ALA A 461 -5.14 -23.63 -11.30
N ASP A 462 -4.70 -22.75 -12.20
CA ASP A 462 -3.67 -23.02 -13.21
C ASP A 462 -2.25 -23.00 -12.64
N GLN A 463 -2.08 -22.59 -11.38
CA GLN A 463 -0.80 -22.49 -10.67
C GLN A 463 -0.72 -23.43 -9.45
N GLN A 464 -1.66 -24.37 -9.32
CA GLN A 464 -1.67 -25.33 -8.22
C GLN A 464 -0.44 -26.25 -8.24
N THR A 465 0.14 -26.52 -7.08
CA THR A 465 1.34 -27.38 -6.96
C THR A 465 1.07 -28.72 -6.29
N CYS A 466 -0.14 -28.95 -5.81
CA CYS A 466 -0.49 -30.11 -4.98
C CYS A 466 -1.71 -30.90 -5.48
N GLY A 467 -2.17 -30.62 -6.70
CA GLY A 467 -3.34 -31.29 -7.31
C GLY A 467 -4.65 -31.12 -6.53
N THR A 468 -4.75 -30.09 -5.67
CA THR A 468 -5.94 -29.75 -4.89
C THR A 468 -6.07 -28.24 -4.74
N ASP A 469 -7.30 -27.76 -4.60
CA ASP A 469 -7.66 -26.37 -4.29
C ASP A 469 -7.74 -26.09 -2.79
N TYR A 470 -7.71 -27.13 -1.97
CA TYR A 470 -7.65 -27.05 -0.51
C TYR A 470 -7.21 -28.39 0.08
N VAL A 471 -6.28 -28.35 1.03
CA VAL A 471 -5.93 -29.51 1.86
C VAL A 471 -6.84 -29.51 3.07
N VAL A 472 -7.76 -30.49 3.10
CA VAL A 472 -8.71 -30.64 4.21
C VAL A 472 -7.95 -31.05 5.48
N PRO A 473 -8.25 -30.46 6.65
CA PRO A 473 -7.64 -30.87 7.91
C PRO A 473 -7.72 -32.38 8.16
N GLY A 474 -6.59 -32.99 8.50
CA GLY A 474 -6.46 -34.44 8.71
C GLY A 474 -6.14 -35.24 7.43
N THR A 475 -5.95 -34.58 6.29
CA THR A 475 -5.58 -35.22 5.01
C THR A 475 -4.19 -34.78 4.54
N GLU A 476 -3.64 -35.51 3.55
CA GLU A 476 -2.40 -35.13 2.87
C GLU A 476 -2.67 -34.86 1.38
N PRO A 477 -2.04 -33.83 0.78
CA PRO A 477 -2.14 -33.57 -0.65
C PRO A 477 -1.44 -34.65 -1.47
N ASN A 478 -1.89 -34.84 -2.71
CA ASN A 478 -1.23 -35.75 -3.65
C ASN A 478 -0.18 -34.99 -4.46
N LEU A 479 1.07 -35.05 -4.02
CA LEU A 479 2.21 -34.34 -4.64
C LEU A 479 2.66 -34.91 -6.01
N ASN A 480 2.04 -36.01 -6.49
CA ASN A 480 2.41 -36.67 -7.74
C ASN A 480 1.50 -36.33 -8.94
N LYS A 481 0.59 -35.38 -8.77
CA LYS A 481 -0.33 -34.88 -9.82
C LYS A 481 -0.02 -33.43 -10.10
#